data_AF-A0A7T5RKF1-F1
#
_entry.id   AF-A0A7T5RKF1-F1
#
_cell.length_a   1.000
_cell.length_b   1.000
_cell.length_c   1.000
_cell.angle_alpha   90.00
_cell.angle_beta   90.00
_cell.angle_gamma   90.00
#
_symmetry.space_group_name_H-M   'P 1'
#
loop_
_entity.id
_entity.type
_entity.pdbx_description
1 polymer ?
#
loop_
_entity_poly.entity_id
_entity_poly.type
_entity_poly.pdbx_seq_one_letter_code
_entity_poly.pdbx_strand_id
1 'polypeptide(L)'
;MKLIRLAHKELKRVPVRRELRNISEAGRKHFGSWNDTILAAGLKPHRSHGHRMYKRMNAKASDGHLCDSISEAIIDNWLTKRGIVHLKGTRYPDTNFRADWVIGNTFVEYFGLLKDSPRYDREVRRKRNFCKKQSIKLVEIYPTDLYPKIALENKLNL
;
A
#
# COMPACT_ATOMS: atom_id res chain seq x y z
N MET A 1 12.21 -23.32 17.26
CA MET A 1 12.76 -21.97 17.52
C MET A 1 14.25 -21.82 17.20
N LYS A 2 15.14 -22.71 17.64
CA LYS A 2 16.60 -22.63 17.40
C LYS A 2 16.99 -22.38 15.93
N LEU A 3 16.37 -23.10 15.00
CA LEU A 3 16.62 -22.97 13.56
C LEU A 3 16.21 -21.60 12.98
N ILE A 4 15.12 -21.00 13.48
CA ILE A 4 14.68 -19.66 13.05
C ILE A 4 15.69 -18.59 13.49
N ARG A 5 16.22 -18.72 14.72
CA ARG A 5 17.25 -17.81 15.24
C ARG A 5 18.58 -17.96 14.52
N LEU A 6 18.96 -19.19 14.15
CA LEU A 6 20.15 -19.46 13.33
C LEU A 6 20.04 -18.77 11.97
N ALA A 7 18.93 -19.01 11.25
CA ALA A 7 18.68 -18.37 9.96
C ALA A 7 18.64 -16.84 10.07
N HIS A 8 18.10 -16.29 11.16
CA HIS A 8 18.12 -14.85 11.41
C HIS A 8 19.55 -14.29 11.52
N LYS A 9 20.43 -15.00 12.24
CA LYS A 9 21.84 -14.61 12.42
C LYS A 9 22.61 -14.64 11.10
N GLU A 10 22.41 -15.68 10.29
CA GLU A 10 23.06 -15.83 8.98
C GLU A 10 22.58 -14.77 7.97
N LEU A 11 21.26 -14.57 7.88
CA LEU A 11 20.67 -13.64 6.90
C LEU A 11 20.78 -12.17 7.32
N LYS A 12 21.12 -11.88 8.58
CA LYS A 12 21.07 -10.54 9.20
C LYS A 12 19.71 -9.84 9.03
N ARG A 13 18.64 -10.62 8.82
CA ARG A 13 17.24 -10.18 8.69
C ARG A 13 16.31 -11.29 9.11
N VAL A 14 15.04 -10.98 9.34
CA VAL A 14 14.04 -12.00 9.68
C VAL A 14 13.78 -12.88 8.44
N PRO A 15 13.92 -14.21 8.54
CA PRO A 15 13.73 -15.12 7.42
C PRO A 15 12.29 -15.08 6.91
N VAL A 16 12.12 -15.14 5.60
CA VAL A 16 10.78 -15.23 5.00
C VAL A 16 10.33 -16.69 4.96
N ARG A 17 9.02 -16.90 4.98
CA ARG A 17 8.40 -18.25 5.00
C ARG A 17 8.99 -19.21 3.96
N ARG A 18 9.28 -18.70 2.75
CA ARG A 18 9.79 -19.49 1.63
C ARG A 18 11.21 -20.02 1.83
N GLU A 19 12.00 -19.39 2.71
CA GLU A 19 13.38 -19.79 3.02
C GLU A 19 13.43 -20.96 4.01
N LEU A 20 12.39 -21.10 4.84
CA LEU A 20 12.31 -22.11 5.89
C LEU A 20 11.06 -22.99 5.70
N ARG A 21 10.80 -23.48 4.48
CA ARG A 21 9.55 -24.18 4.14
C ARG A 21 9.20 -25.30 5.13
N ASN A 22 10.14 -26.20 5.41
CA ASN A 22 9.95 -27.36 6.28
C ASN A 22 9.62 -26.94 7.73
N ILE A 23 10.30 -25.90 8.23
CA ILE A 23 10.07 -25.37 9.58
C ILE A 23 8.78 -24.54 9.63
N SER A 24 8.43 -23.87 8.54
CA SER A 24 7.29 -22.97 8.46
C SER A 24 5.96 -23.70 8.52
N GLU A 25 5.89 -24.92 8.00
CA GLU A 25 4.69 -25.72 8.08
C GLU A 25 4.44 -26.20 9.52
N ALA A 26 5.47 -26.77 10.17
CA ALA A 26 5.41 -27.15 11.56
C ALA A 26 5.09 -25.95 12.48
N GLY A 27 5.78 -24.83 12.28
CA GLY A 27 5.54 -23.60 13.03
C GLY A 27 4.10 -23.11 12.91
N ARG A 28 3.53 -23.09 11.71
CA ARG A 28 2.13 -22.70 11.51
C ARG A 28 1.15 -23.65 12.18
N LYS A 29 1.40 -24.97 12.16
CA LYS A 29 0.54 -25.95 12.83
C LYS A 29 0.51 -25.73 14.35
N HIS A 30 1.63 -25.35 14.95
CA HIS A 30 1.72 -25.12 16.40
C HIS A 30 1.32 -23.71 16.86
N PHE A 31 1.68 -22.68 16.10
CA PHE A 31 1.50 -21.27 16.49
C PHE A 31 0.41 -20.53 15.69
N GLY A 32 -0.27 -21.20 14.76
CA GLY A 32 -1.33 -20.64 13.92
C GLY A 32 -0.81 -19.95 12.64
N SER A 33 0.10 -18.99 12.77
CA SER A 33 0.66 -18.29 11.61
C SER A 33 2.19 -18.25 11.59
N TRP A 34 2.78 -17.94 10.43
CA TRP A 34 4.23 -17.74 10.32
C TRP A 34 4.69 -16.55 11.16
N ASN A 35 3.87 -15.50 11.24
CA ASN A 35 4.19 -14.34 12.06
C ASN A 35 4.21 -14.69 13.55
N ASP A 36 3.26 -15.50 14.01
CA ASP A 36 3.22 -15.98 15.39
C ASP A 36 4.39 -16.93 15.69
N THR A 37 4.79 -17.73 14.70
CA THR A 37 6.02 -18.55 14.80
C THR A 37 7.26 -17.68 14.97
N ILE A 38 7.39 -16.58 14.22
CA ILE A 38 8.50 -15.63 14.33
C ILE A 38 8.45 -14.90 15.68
N LEU A 39 7.26 -14.49 16.15
CA LEU A 39 7.07 -13.89 17.48
C LEU A 39 7.49 -14.85 18.60
N ALA A 40 7.04 -16.10 18.54
CA ALA A 40 7.41 -17.14 19.51
C ALA A 40 8.91 -17.51 19.43
N ALA A 41 9.58 -17.22 18.31
CA ALA A 41 11.03 -17.31 18.20
C ALA A 41 11.77 -16.13 18.88
N GLY A 42 11.06 -15.12 19.38
CA GLY A 42 11.62 -13.90 19.97
C GLY A 42 12.05 -12.87 18.93
N LEU A 43 11.53 -12.95 17.70
CA LEU A 43 11.84 -12.03 16.61
C LEU A 43 10.62 -11.19 16.25
N LYS A 44 10.86 -9.99 15.70
CA LYS A 44 9.77 -9.12 15.23
C LYS A 44 9.34 -9.55 13.82
N PRO A 45 8.12 -10.07 13.61
CA PRO A 45 7.66 -10.47 12.29
C PRO A 45 7.54 -9.29 11.35
N HIS A 46 7.62 -9.56 10.04
CA HIS A 46 7.21 -8.60 9.03
C HIS A 46 5.72 -8.30 9.21
N ARG A 47 5.32 -7.02 9.09
CA ARG A 47 3.90 -6.63 9.19
C ARG A 47 3.06 -7.48 8.23
N SER A 48 2.07 -8.19 8.77
CA SER A 48 1.06 -8.86 7.96
C SER A 48 0.03 -7.85 7.47
N HIS A 49 -0.74 -8.25 6.46
CA HIS A 49 -1.88 -7.45 5.99
C HIS A 49 -2.92 -7.18 7.09
N GLY A 50 -3.00 -8.03 8.12
CA GLY A 50 -3.93 -7.90 9.24
C GLY A 50 -3.53 -6.85 10.29
N HIS A 51 -2.28 -6.39 10.30
CA HIS A 51 -1.78 -5.35 11.22
C HIS A 51 -1.69 -3.96 10.55
N ARG A 52 -2.30 -3.80 9.38
CA ARG A 52 -2.40 -2.49 8.74
C ARG A 52 -3.29 -1.60 9.60
N MET A 53 -2.91 -0.34 9.74
CA MET A 53 -3.73 0.67 10.40
C MET A 53 -5.13 0.79 9.75
N TYR A 54 -5.22 0.47 8.46
CA TYR A 54 -6.46 0.45 7.69
C TYR A 54 -6.72 -0.94 7.12
N LYS A 55 -7.90 -1.50 7.41
CA LYS A 55 -8.39 -2.72 6.75
C LYS A 55 -8.81 -2.37 5.32
N ARG A 56 -8.52 -3.27 4.37
CA ARG A 56 -9.13 -3.20 3.04
C ARG A 56 -10.63 -3.27 3.21
N MET A 57 -11.32 -2.36 2.55
CA MET A 57 -12.78 -2.39 2.42
C MET A 57 -13.08 -2.39 0.93
N ASN A 58 -14.10 -3.13 0.51
CA ASN A 58 -14.63 -3.01 -0.84
C ASN A 58 -15.67 -1.88 -0.84
N ALA A 59 -15.20 -0.64 -0.63
CA ALA A 59 -16.08 0.52 -0.64
C ALA A 59 -16.47 0.85 -2.08
N LYS A 60 -17.72 1.26 -2.30
CA LYS A 60 -18.21 1.69 -3.61
C LYS A 60 -18.39 3.21 -3.59
N ALA A 61 -17.76 3.91 -4.53
CA ALA A 61 -17.93 5.34 -4.74
C ALA A 61 -19.28 5.63 -5.43
N SER A 62 -19.67 6.91 -5.47
CA SER A 62 -20.97 7.36 -5.99
C SER A 62 -21.14 7.13 -7.50
N ASP A 63 -20.04 7.14 -8.25
CA ASP A 63 -20.03 6.81 -9.69
C ASP A 63 -19.91 5.30 -9.96
N GLY A 64 -19.81 4.50 -8.90
CA GLY A 64 -19.74 3.05 -8.96
C GLY A 64 -18.33 2.46 -8.91
N HIS A 65 -17.28 3.28 -8.84
CA HIS A 65 -15.93 2.78 -8.69
C HIS A 65 -15.72 1.97 -7.39
N LEU A 66 -14.99 0.85 -7.49
CA LEU A 66 -14.57 0.07 -6.33
C LEU A 66 -13.28 0.65 -5.74
N CYS A 67 -13.28 0.93 -4.45
CA CYS A 67 -12.18 1.51 -3.69
C CYS A 67 -11.69 0.52 -2.64
N ASP A 68 -10.37 0.42 -2.45
CA ASP A 68 -9.72 -0.44 -1.46
C ASP A 68 -9.80 0.16 -0.03
N SER A 69 -10.20 1.42 0.10
CA SER A 69 -10.33 2.16 1.37
C SER A 69 -11.44 3.22 1.37
N ILE A 70 -11.90 3.64 2.57
CA ILE A 70 -12.83 4.78 2.73
C ILE A 70 -12.20 6.06 2.21
N SER A 71 -10.89 6.25 2.43
CA SER A 71 -10.18 7.45 1.98
C SER A 71 -10.18 7.55 0.46
N GLU A 72 -9.98 6.43 -0.25
CA GLU A 72 -10.17 6.39 -1.69
C GLU A 72 -11.60 6.74 -2.09
N ALA A 73 -12.62 6.16 -1.44
CA ALA A 73 -14.01 6.51 -1.75
C ALA A 73 -14.33 7.99 -1.51
N ILE A 74 -13.75 8.62 -0.48
CA ILE A 74 -13.89 10.06 -0.21
C ILE A 74 -13.28 10.90 -1.35
N ILE A 75 -12.06 10.56 -1.79
CA ILE A 75 -11.38 11.27 -2.89
C ILE A 75 -12.16 11.09 -4.20
N ASP A 76 -12.57 9.86 -4.49
CA ASP A 76 -13.34 9.50 -5.68
C ASP A 76 -14.66 10.28 -5.75
N ASN A 77 -15.45 10.25 -4.68
CA ASN A 77 -16.68 11.03 -4.56
C ASN A 77 -16.44 12.55 -4.67
N TRP A 78 -15.32 13.05 -4.16
CA TRP A 78 -14.96 14.47 -4.28
C TRP A 78 -14.70 14.85 -5.74
N LEU A 79 -14.02 13.99 -6.50
CA LEU A 79 -13.81 14.17 -7.95
C LEU A 79 -15.14 14.15 -8.70
N THR A 80 -15.99 13.13 -8.45
CA THR A 80 -17.31 13.00 -9.09
C THR A 80 -18.18 14.22 -8.81
N LYS A 81 -18.25 14.68 -7.55
CA LYS A 81 -19.08 15.82 -7.13
C LYS A 81 -18.70 17.12 -7.84
N ARG A 82 -17.44 17.27 -8.25
CA ARG A 82 -16.93 18.43 -8.99
C ARG A 82 -16.99 18.26 -10.51
N GLY A 83 -17.55 17.15 -11.00
CA GLY A 83 -17.61 16.85 -12.43
C GLY A 83 -16.24 16.57 -13.04
N ILE A 84 -15.24 16.20 -12.23
CA ILE A 84 -13.90 15.88 -12.70
C ILE A 84 -13.90 14.45 -13.23
N VAL A 85 -13.78 14.31 -14.56
CA VAL A 85 -13.66 13.01 -15.22
C VAL A 85 -12.33 12.37 -14.83
N HIS A 86 -12.40 11.15 -14.29
CA HIS A 86 -11.24 10.43 -13.80
C HIS A 86 -11.35 8.93 -14.08
N LEU A 87 -10.21 8.28 -14.30
CA LEU A 87 -10.11 6.83 -14.51
C LEU A 87 -9.46 6.18 -13.29
N LYS A 88 -10.05 5.10 -12.78
CA LYS A 88 -9.51 4.38 -11.62
C LYS A 88 -8.65 3.18 -12.02
N GLY A 89 -7.56 2.95 -11.28
CA GLY A 89 -6.79 1.71 -11.37
C GLY A 89 -6.01 1.54 -12.69
N THR A 90 -5.77 2.64 -13.41
CA THR A 90 -5.03 2.65 -14.69
C THR A 90 -3.59 2.18 -14.48
N ARG A 91 -3.08 1.32 -15.36
CA ARG A 91 -1.69 0.86 -15.27
C ARG A 91 -0.74 2.00 -15.65
N TYR A 92 0.35 2.11 -14.91
CA TYR A 92 1.51 2.88 -15.34
C TYR A 92 2.11 2.19 -16.57
N PRO A 93 2.43 2.92 -17.65
CA PRO A 93 3.02 2.33 -18.86
C PRO A 93 4.23 1.45 -18.54
N ASP A 94 4.33 0.29 -19.18
CA ASP A 94 5.45 -0.66 -19.04
C ASP A 94 5.77 -1.11 -17.61
N THR A 95 4.79 -1.04 -16.69
CA THR A 95 4.98 -1.49 -15.30
C THR A 95 3.80 -2.31 -14.80
N ASN A 96 3.99 -2.92 -13.63
CA ASN A 96 2.93 -3.62 -12.91
C ASN A 96 2.20 -2.74 -11.88
N PHE A 97 2.56 -1.45 -11.79
CA PHE A 97 1.91 -0.52 -10.86
C PHE A 97 0.63 0.04 -11.47
N ARG A 98 -0.33 0.37 -10.62
CA ARG A 98 -1.56 1.07 -11.00
C ARG A 98 -1.62 2.41 -10.28
N ALA A 99 -2.07 3.43 -10.98
CA ALA A 99 -2.46 4.70 -10.41
C ALA A 99 -3.81 4.54 -9.73
N ASP A 100 -4.00 5.23 -8.62
CA ASP A 100 -5.30 5.24 -7.95
C ASP A 100 -6.30 5.96 -8.85
N TRP A 101 -5.92 7.14 -9.39
CA TRP A 101 -6.68 7.83 -10.43
C TRP A 101 -5.79 8.40 -11.55
N VAL A 102 -6.39 8.59 -12.71
CA VAL A 102 -5.82 9.37 -13.83
C VAL A 102 -6.83 10.44 -14.24
N ILE A 103 -6.37 11.69 -14.32
CA ILE A 103 -7.18 12.85 -14.71
C ILE A 103 -6.47 13.56 -15.86
N GLY A 104 -7.03 13.47 -17.07
CA GLY A 104 -6.33 13.89 -18.29
C GLY A 104 -4.97 13.19 -18.40
N ASN A 105 -3.88 13.97 -18.42
CA ASN A 105 -2.50 13.46 -18.44
C ASN A 105 -1.80 13.45 -17.06
N THR A 106 -2.59 13.52 -15.98
CA THR A 106 -2.09 13.58 -14.59
C THR A 106 -2.38 12.28 -13.87
N PHE A 107 -1.37 11.69 -13.25
CA PHE A 107 -1.55 10.59 -12.30
C PHE A 107 -1.80 11.14 -10.90
N VAL A 108 -2.75 10.55 -10.20
CA VAL A 108 -3.11 10.92 -8.82
C VAL A 108 -3.00 9.67 -7.95
N GLU A 109 -2.32 9.82 -6.81
CA GLU A 109 -2.05 8.75 -5.86
C GLU A 109 -2.46 9.18 -4.46
N TYR A 110 -3.11 8.28 -3.72
CA TYR A 110 -3.32 8.41 -2.29
C TYR A 110 -2.29 7.59 -1.51
N PHE A 111 -1.26 8.26 -0.98
CA PHE A 111 -0.22 7.63 -0.19
C PHE A 111 -0.57 7.51 1.30
N GLY A 112 -1.73 6.90 1.59
CA GLY A 112 -2.26 6.74 2.94
C GLY A 112 -1.41 5.89 3.91
N LEU A 113 -0.43 5.16 3.40
CA LEU A 113 0.48 4.30 4.18
C LEU A 113 1.94 4.73 4.10
N LEU A 114 2.24 5.98 3.71
CA LEU A 114 3.62 6.44 3.64
C LEU A 114 4.30 6.31 5.02
N LYS A 115 5.54 5.80 5.06
CA LYS A 115 6.31 5.48 6.27
C LYS A 115 5.75 4.33 7.12
N ASP A 116 4.68 3.66 6.68
CA ASP A 116 4.13 2.48 7.37
C ASP A 116 5.02 1.25 7.21
N SER A 117 5.68 1.11 6.06
CA SER A 117 6.64 0.03 5.83
C SER A 117 7.72 0.39 4.79
N PRO A 118 8.95 -0.12 4.94
CA PRO A 118 10.01 0.09 3.95
C PRO A 118 9.66 -0.44 2.55
N ARG A 119 8.77 -1.44 2.46
CA ARG A 119 8.29 -1.97 1.18
C ARG A 119 7.40 -0.95 0.47
N TYR A 120 6.42 -0.40 1.19
CA TYR A 120 5.51 0.61 0.63
C TYR A 120 6.28 1.85 0.19
N ASP A 121 7.23 2.32 1.01
CA ASP A 121 8.08 3.47 0.66
C ASP A 121 8.95 3.22 -0.59
N ARG A 122 9.31 1.96 -0.89
CA ARG A 122 9.98 1.62 -2.15
C ARG A 122 9.01 1.69 -3.34
N GLU A 123 7.75 1.28 -3.17
CA GLU A 123 6.72 1.36 -4.22
C GLU A 123 6.42 2.84 -4.55
N VAL A 124 6.24 3.69 -3.53
CA VAL A 124 6.07 5.14 -3.72
C VAL A 124 7.25 5.76 -4.48
N ARG A 125 8.50 5.44 -4.08
CA ARG A 125 9.69 5.93 -4.79
C ARG A 125 9.75 5.49 -6.25
N ARG A 126 9.33 4.25 -6.55
CA ARG A 126 9.28 3.74 -7.93
C ARG A 126 8.28 4.52 -8.77
N LYS A 127 7.08 4.79 -8.24
CA LYS A 127 6.05 5.61 -8.89
C LYS A 127 6.54 7.03 -9.18
N ARG A 128 7.12 7.71 -8.17
CA ARG A 128 7.75 9.03 -8.34
C ARG A 128 8.82 9.07 -9.42
N ASN A 129 9.75 8.12 -9.36
CA ASN A 129 10.84 8.04 -10.33
C ASN A 129 10.33 7.76 -11.74
N PHE A 130 9.29 6.94 -11.89
CA PHE A 130 8.65 6.69 -13.17
C PHE A 130 8.07 7.98 -13.74
N CYS A 131 7.22 8.68 -12.98
CA CYS A 131 6.60 9.91 -13.45
C CYS A 131 7.64 10.98 -13.80
N LYS A 132 8.70 11.12 -12.98
CA LYS A 132 9.82 12.04 -13.28
C LYS A 132 10.53 11.69 -14.58
N LYS A 133 10.78 10.41 -14.86
CA LYS A 133 11.47 9.97 -16.09
C LYS A 133 10.62 10.17 -17.35
N GLN A 134 9.30 9.99 -17.22
CA GLN A 134 8.36 10.08 -18.34
C GLN A 134 7.72 11.48 -18.47
N SER A 135 8.15 12.45 -17.67
CA SER A 135 7.56 13.80 -17.61
C SER A 135 6.03 13.79 -17.39
N ILE A 136 5.53 12.80 -16.64
CA ILE A 136 4.11 12.69 -16.27
C ILE A 136 3.90 13.47 -14.97
N LYS A 137 2.87 14.32 -14.92
CA LYS A 137 2.48 15.02 -13.69
C LYS A 137 1.96 14.00 -12.68
N LEU A 138 2.56 13.97 -11.49
CA LEU A 138 2.12 13.14 -10.37
C LEU A 138 1.60 14.03 -9.24
N VAL A 139 0.31 13.88 -8.90
CA VAL A 139 -0.30 14.50 -7.72
C VAL A 139 -0.33 13.47 -6.60
N GLU A 140 0.21 13.85 -5.46
CA GLU A 140 0.31 13.00 -4.27
C GLU A 140 -0.60 13.55 -3.18
N ILE A 141 -1.59 12.74 -2.81
CA ILE A 141 -2.56 13.00 -1.76
C ILE A 141 -2.15 12.20 -0.52
N TYR A 142 -2.21 12.84 0.63
CA TYR A 142 -1.84 12.28 1.93
C TYR A 142 -3.01 12.32 2.91
N PRO A 143 -2.95 11.55 4.02
CA PRO A 143 -3.98 11.63 5.07
C PRO A 143 -4.21 13.07 5.58
N THR A 144 -3.16 13.89 5.62
CA THR A 144 -3.24 15.31 6.02
C THR A 144 -4.03 16.18 5.06
N ASP A 145 -4.24 15.74 3.81
CA ASP A 145 -5.06 16.44 2.82
C ASP A 145 -6.56 16.05 2.95
N LEU A 146 -6.88 15.00 3.71
CA LEU A 146 -8.25 14.52 3.95
C LEU A 146 -8.74 14.80 5.38
N TYR A 147 -7.85 14.72 6.37
CA TYR A 147 -8.20 14.74 7.78
C TYR A 147 -7.45 15.84 8.55
N PRO A 148 -8.10 16.50 9.53
CA PRO A 148 -9.49 16.30 9.95
C PRO A 148 -10.52 16.92 9.00
N LYS A 149 -10.09 17.80 8.09
CA LYS A 149 -10.92 18.45 7.09
C LYS A 149 -10.35 18.16 5.70
N ILE A 150 -11.23 17.89 4.75
CA ILE A 150 -10.88 17.70 3.35
C ILE A 150 -10.35 19.03 2.78
N ALA A 151 -9.13 19.01 2.24
CA ALA A 151 -8.42 20.15 1.66
C ALA A 151 -7.81 19.79 0.29
N LEU A 152 -8.57 19.05 -0.51
CA LEU A 152 -8.13 18.53 -1.81
C LEU A 152 -8.03 19.63 -2.88
N GLU A 153 -8.71 20.76 -2.71
CA GLU A 153 -8.65 21.90 -3.63
C GLU A 153 -7.21 22.35 -3.89
N ASN A 154 -6.38 22.44 -2.85
CA ASN A 154 -5.00 22.90 -2.97
C ASN A 154 -4.09 21.93 -3.74
N LYS A 155 -4.45 20.64 -3.76
CA LYS A 155 -3.66 19.57 -4.39
C LYS A 155 -4.10 19.29 -5.81
N LEU A 156 -5.40 19.35 -6.03
CA LEU A 156 -6.06 19.04 -7.30
C LEU A 156 -6.51 20.34 -7.99
N ASN A 157 -5.69 21.39 -7.92
CA ASN A 157 -5.75 22.52 -8.84
C ASN A 157 -5.45 21.99 -10.25
N LEU A 158 -6.52 21.50 -10.88
CA LEU A 158 -6.62 20.94 -12.22
C LEU A 158 -7.26 21.98 -13.12
#